data_AF-A0A3S1F6X5-F1
#
_entry.id   AF-A0A3S1F6X5-F1
#
_cell.length_a   1.000
_cell.length_b   1.000
_cell.length_c   1.000
_cell.angle_alpha   90.00
_cell.angle_beta   90.00
_cell.angle_gamma   90.00
#
_symmetry.space_group_name_H-M   'P 1'
#
loop_
_entity.id
_entity.type
_entity.pdbx_description
1 polymer ?
#
loop_
_entity_poly.entity_id
_entity_poly.type
_entity_poly.pdbx_seq_one_letter_code
_entity_poly.pdbx_strand_id
1 'polypeptide(L)' 'TALGSDVTLPSIVPVRSAGAASGNDWIGLRTTDDSVLKAVSRVPLFGGFLGLGLLLLAMGSMWYREGR' A
#
# COMPACT_ATOMS: atom_id res chain seq x y z
N THR A 1 17.12 45.39 -10.10
CA THR A 1 17.83 44.18 -9.61
C THR A 1 17.23 43.88 -8.24
N ALA A 2 16.44 42.83 -7.99
CA ALA A 2 16.22 41.54 -8.62
C ALA A 2 14.74 41.13 -8.48
N LEU A 3 14.26 40.26 -9.37
CA LEU A 3 12.93 39.67 -9.30
C LEU A 3 12.87 38.68 -8.13
N GLY A 4 11.93 38.90 -7.23
CA GLY A 4 11.63 38.01 -6.12
C GLY A 4 10.46 38.60 -5.35
N SER A 5 9.31 38.68 -5.99
CA SER A 5 8.04 38.97 -5.34
C SER A 5 7.92 38.14 -4.07
N ASP A 6 7.71 38.79 -2.93
CA ASP A 6 7.36 38.17 -1.65
C ASP A 6 6.13 37.27 -1.84
N VAL A 7 6.34 36.00 -2.22
CA VAL A 7 5.29 35.00 -2.31
C VAL A 7 5.00 34.55 -0.88
N THR A 8 4.02 35.20 -0.25
CA THR A 8 3.47 34.76 1.03
C THR A 8 2.77 33.42 0.83
N LEU A 9 3.41 32.34 1.26
CA LEU A 9 2.84 30.99 1.22
C LEU A 9 1.82 30.84 2.37
N PRO A 10 0.55 30.51 2.08
CA PRO A 10 -0.47 30.30 3.10
C PRO A 10 -0.19 29.01 3.90
N SER A 11 -0.69 28.97 5.14
CA SER A 11 -0.55 27.78 6.00
C SER A 11 -1.44 26.64 5.52
N ILE A 12 -0.94 25.40 5.56
CA ILE A 12 -1.68 24.20 5.17
C ILE A 12 -2.17 23.49 6.43
N VAL A 13 -3.49 23.35 6.58
CA VAL A 13 -4.12 22.74 7.77
C VAL A 13 -5.06 21.60 7.35
N PRO A 14 -4.96 20.40 7.96
CA PRO A 14 -5.90 19.31 7.69
C PRO A 14 -7.30 19.64 8.23
N VAL A 15 -8.34 19.54 7.38
CA VAL A 15 -9.72 19.91 7.75
C VAL A 15 -10.60 18.67 7.89
N ARG A 16 -11.33 18.57 9.00
CA ARG A 16 -12.35 17.53 9.23
C ARG A 16 -13.52 17.66 8.24
N SER A 17 -14.23 16.57 7.96
CA SER A 17 -15.30 16.47 6.95
C SER A 17 -16.47 17.49 7.06
N ALA A 18 -16.53 18.34 8.08
CA ALA A 18 -17.56 19.38 8.22
C ALA A 18 -16.99 20.81 8.37
N GLY A 19 -15.67 21.00 8.23
CA GLY A 19 -15.03 22.32 8.32
C GLY A 19 -14.95 23.03 6.96
N ALA A 20 -14.92 24.37 6.99
CA ALA A 20 -14.63 25.17 5.80
C ALA A 20 -13.20 24.86 5.31
N ALA A 21 -13.02 24.58 4.02
CA ALA A 21 -11.72 24.22 3.43
C ALA A 21 -10.98 25.42 2.80
N SER A 22 -11.47 26.64 3.02
CA SER A 22 -10.88 27.88 2.48
C SER A 22 -11.03 29.05 3.46
N GLY A 23 -10.02 29.92 3.48
CA GLY A 23 -9.97 31.18 4.22
C GLY A 23 -8.89 32.11 3.65
N ASN A 24 -8.85 33.38 4.05
CA ASN A 24 -7.95 34.38 3.46
C ASN A 24 -6.44 34.06 3.61
N ASP A 25 -6.05 33.31 4.63
CA ASP A 25 -4.64 33.10 5.00
C ASP A 25 -4.20 31.62 5.04
N TRP A 26 -5.09 30.69 4.67
CA TRP A 26 -4.81 29.25 4.78
C TRP A 26 -5.60 28.40 3.79
N ILE A 27 -5.02 27.26 3.43
CA ILE A 27 -5.59 26.27 2.50
C ILE A 27 -5.93 25.01 3.28
N GLY A 28 -7.20 24.58 3.23
CA GLY A 28 -7.67 23.36 3.87
C GLY A 28 -7.62 22.16 2.91
N LEU A 29 -6.93 21.10 3.30
CA LEU A 29 -6.94 19.84 2.55
C LEU A 29 -8.00 18.91 3.13
N ARG A 30 -8.97 18.51 2.29
CA ARG A 30 -9.92 17.43 2.58
C ARG A 30 -9.37 16.14 1.99
N THR A 31 -9.12 15.16 2.84
CA THR A 31 -8.85 13.80 2.40
C THR A 31 -10.14 13.24 1.81
N THR A 32 -10.21 13.14 0.48
CA THR A 32 -11.19 12.30 -0.20
C THR A 32 -10.60 10.89 -0.14
N ASP A 33 -11.17 10.00 0.67
CA ASP A 33 -10.69 8.62 0.91
C ASP A 33 -10.71 7.70 -0.33
N ASP A 34 -10.64 8.26 -1.54
CA ASP A 34 -10.85 7.59 -2.83
C ASP A 34 -9.62 6.77 -3.28
N SER A 35 -8.46 6.98 -2.64
CA SER A 35 -7.25 6.22 -2.96
C SER A 35 -6.52 5.70 -1.72
N VAL A 36 -6.61 4.39 -1.52
CA VAL A 36 -5.72 3.67 -0.59
C VAL A 36 -4.44 3.32 -1.34
N LEU A 37 -3.34 3.99 -1.01
CA LEU A 37 -1.99 3.60 -1.45
C LEU A 37 -1.64 2.23 -0.86
N LYS A 38 -1.87 1.16 -1.64
CA LYS A 38 -1.42 -0.20 -1.30
C LYS A 38 0.09 -0.28 -1.45
N ALA A 39 0.82 0.00 -0.38
CA ALA A 39 2.29 0.14 -0.32
C ALA A 39 3.11 -1.15 -0.53
N VAL A 40 2.55 -2.20 -1.14
CA VAL A 40 3.14 -3.46 -1.65
C VAL A 40 2.19 -4.61 -1.33
N SER A 41 1.69 -5.26 -2.39
CA SER A 41 0.98 -6.53 -2.28
C SER A 41 2.01 -7.65 -2.08
N ARG A 42 1.92 -8.39 -0.96
CA ARG A 42 2.72 -9.60 -0.74
C ARG A 42 1.81 -10.81 -0.90
N VAL A 43 2.16 -11.70 -1.82
CA VAL A 43 1.47 -12.98 -1.98
C VAL A 43 2.09 -13.99 -1.00
N PRO A 44 1.33 -14.61 -0.09
CA PRO A 44 1.88 -15.59 0.85
C PRO A 44 2.45 -16.82 0.12
N LEU A 45 3.68 -17.22 0.46
CA LEU A 45 4.37 -18.38 -0.13
C LEU A 45 3.84 -19.74 0.35
N PHE A 46 2.93 -19.75 1.32
CA PHE A 46 2.41 -20.97 1.97
C PHE A 46 1.83 -21.99 0.96
N GLY A 47 1.10 -21.52 -0.05
CA GLY A 47 0.53 -22.40 -1.07
C GLY A 47 1.60 -23.15 -1.88
N GLY A 48 2.72 -22.48 -2.20
CA GLY A 48 3.83 -23.08 -2.95
C GLY A 48 4.53 -24.18 -2.17
N PHE A 49 4.83 -23.94 -0.89
CA PHE A 49 5.48 -24.95 -0.04
C PHE A 49 4.59 -26.16 0.23
N LEU A 50 3.29 -25.95 0.44
CA LEU A 50 2.34 -27.06 0.60
C LEU A 50 2.26 -27.90 -0.67
N GLY A 51 2.16 -27.26 -1.85
CA GLY A 51 2.15 -27.95 -3.14
C GLY A 51 3.42 -28.76 -3.39
N LEU A 52 4.59 -28.20 -3.08
CA LEU A 52 5.87 -28.90 -3.17
C LEU A 52 5.94 -30.09 -2.21
N GLY A 53 5.49 -29.91 -0.96
CA GLY A 53 5.45 -30.99 0.02
C GLY A 53 4.57 -32.15 -0.44
N LEU A 54 3.39 -31.86 -0.99
CA LEU A 54 2.50 -32.88 -1.57
C LEU A 54 3.14 -33.59 -2.76
N LEU A 55 3.82 -32.86 -3.64
CA LEU A 55 4.51 -33.43 -4.80
C LEU A 55 5.62 -34.39 -4.38
N LEU A 56 6.46 -33.98 -3.41
CA LEU A 56 7.54 -34.81 -2.87
C LEU A 56 7.00 -36.05 -2.16
N LEU A 57 5.92 -35.91 -1.40
CA LEU A 57 5.24 -37.03 -0.75
C LEU A 57 4.73 -38.02 -1.80
N ALA A 58 4.01 -37.55 -2.82
CA ALA A 58 3.50 -38.39 -3.89
C ALA A 58 4.63 -39.15 -4.60
N MET A 59 5.69 -38.45 -5.01
CA MET A 59 6.83 -39.05 -5.70
C MET A 59 7.58 -40.05 -4.80
N GLY A 60 7.88 -39.66 -3.57
CA GLY A 60 8.54 -40.51 -2.58
C GLY A 60 7.72 -41.76 -2.25
N SER A 61 6.39 -41.65 -2.17
CA SER A 61 5.49 -42.78 -1.92
C SER A 61 5.50 -43.80 -3.07
N MET A 62 5.58 -43.34 -4.31
CA MET A 62 5.68 -44.22 -5.48
C MET A 62 7.00 -44.98 -5.47
N TRP A 63 8.10 -44.29 -5.20
CA TRP A 63 9.42 -44.93 -5.07
C TRP A 63 9.48 -45.92 -3.90
N TYR A 64 8.94 -45.54 -2.73
CA TYR A 64 8.90 -46.41 -1.55
C TYR A 64 8.10 -47.70 -1.80
N ARG A 65 7.03 -47.62 -2.60
CA ARG A 65 6.24 -48.78 -2.98
C ARG A 65 6.99 -49.72 -3.94
N GLU A 66 7.79 -49.18 -4.84
CA GLU A 66 8.53 -49.97 -5.85
C GLU A 66 9.88 -50.48 -5.34
N GLY A 67 10.47 -49.81 -4.35
CA GLY A 67 11.75 -50.19 -3.73
C GLY A 67 11.66 -51.23 -2.61
N ARG A 68 10.45 -51.74 -2.32
CA ARG A 68 10.17 -52.86 -1.41
C ARG A 68 9.69 -54.09 -2.18
#